data_AF-A0A959Y362-F1
#
_entry.id   AF-A0A959Y362-F1
#
_cell.length_a   1.000
_cell.length_b   1.000
_cell.length_c   1.000
_cell.angle_alpha   90.00
_cell.angle_beta   90.00
_cell.angle_gamma   90.00
#
_symmetry.space_group_name_H-M   'P 1'
#
loop_
_entity.id
_entity.type
_entity.pdbx_description
1 polymer ?
#
loop_
_entity_poly.entity_id
_entity_poly.type
_entity_poly.pdbx_seq_one_letter_code
_entity_poly.pdbx_strand_id
1 'polypeptide(L)'
;LFAGNGFYRKGGIELLKAFQRLGREDARLCIVSTLEVDWGVEPSAAEVAWAERTIADDPRITLHRGIPHAQLLQLMRQAHVFVSTTFADPFNNTILEAMGAGLPVIASKV
;
A
#
# COMPACT_ATOMS: atom_id res chain seq x y z
N LEU A 1 -0.42 -5.59 -4.24
CA LEU A 1 -1.53 -4.94 -3.49
C LEU A 1 -0.97 -4.39 -2.19
N PHE A 2 -1.39 -3.19 -1.79
CA PHE A 2 -1.14 -2.60 -0.48
C PHE A 2 -2.46 -2.14 0.10
N ALA A 3 -2.67 -2.31 1.41
CA ALA A 3 -3.88 -1.87 2.09
C ALA A 3 -3.60 -1.23 3.45
N GLY A 4 -4.16 -0.05 3.68
CA GLY A 4 -4.15 0.62 4.98
C GLY A 4 -4.22 2.14 4.87
N ASN A 5 -5.07 2.74 5.71
CA ASN A 5 -5.37 4.18 5.65
C ASN A 5 -4.22 5.06 6.09
N GLY A 6 -3.53 4.73 7.20
CA GLY A 6 -2.32 5.42 7.69
C GLY A 6 -1.10 5.17 6.78
N PHE A 7 -1.17 5.69 5.56
CA PHE A 7 -0.28 5.36 4.44
C PHE A 7 1.19 5.59 4.77
N TYR A 8 1.52 6.71 5.39
CA TYR A 8 2.92 7.08 5.68
C TYR A 8 3.53 6.20 6.77
N ARG A 9 2.82 5.97 7.89
CA ARG A 9 3.25 5.00 8.93
C ARG A 9 3.39 3.58 8.38
N LYS A 10 2.51 3.20 7.45
CA LYS A 10 2.56 1.91 6.77
C LYS A 10 3.61 1.84 5.64
N GLY A 11 4.46 2.85 5.52
CA GLY A 11 5.60 2.85 4.58
C GLY A 11 5.19 3.02 3.12
N GLY A 12 4.11 3.77 2.87
CA GLY A 12 3.60 4.01 1.53
C GLY A 12 4.59 4.76 0.63
N ILE A 13 5.44 5.61 1.20
CA ILE A 13 6.50 6.31 0.46
C ILE A 13 7.54 5.31 -0.07
N GLU A 14 7.93 4.36 0.77
CA GLU A 14 8.92 3.32 0.47
C GLU A 14 8.38 2.36 -0.59
N LEU A 15 7.09 2.03 -0.50
CA LEU A 15 6.38 1.26 -1.52
C LEU A 15 6.44 1.96 -2.89
N LEU A 16 6.13 3.26 -2.96
CA LEU A 16 6.18 4.02 -4.22
C LEU A 16 7.60 4.08 -4.79
N LYS A 17 8.60 4.38 -3.94
CA LYS A 17 10.02 4.39 -4.34
C LYS A 17 10.47 3.02 -4.86
N ALA A 18 10.08 1.94 -4.19
CA ALA A 18 10.40 0.58 -4.60
C ALA A 18 9.72 0.21 -5.93
N PHE A 19 8.46 0.60 -6.11
CA PHE A 19 7.71 0.34 -7.33
C PHE A 19 8.30 1.08 -8.55
N GLN A 20 8.73 2.33 -8.38
CA GLN A 20 9.44 3.07 -9.44
C GLN A 20 10.76 2.39 -9.83
N ARG A 21 11.51 1.86 -8.85
CA ARG A 21 12.78 1.14 -9.07
C ARG A 21 12.60 -0.25 -9.67
N LEU A 22 11.42 -0.84 -9.59
CA LEU A 22 11.15 -2.18 -10.11
C LEU A 22 11.39 -2.27 -11.63
N GLY A 23 11.19 -1.16 -12.36
CA GLY A 23 11.50 -1.07 -13.79
C GLY A 23 10.68 -2.01 -14.70
N ARG A 24 9.61 -2.61 -14.17
CA ARG A 24 8.72 -3.52 -14.90
C ARG A 24 7.48 -2.80 -15.42
N GLU A 25 7.23 -2.90 -16.72
CA GLU A 25 6.07 -2.30 -17.38
C GLU A 25 4.79 -3.12 -17.20
N ASP A 26 4.91 -4.41 -16.93
CA ASP A 26 3.79 -5.34 -16.74
C ASP A 26 3.31 -5.39 -15.28
N ALA A 27 4.10 -4.85 -14.35
CA ALA A 27 3.71 -4.73 -12.95
C ALA A 27 2.59 -3.69 -12.78
N ARG A 28 1.65 -3.98 -11.87
CA ARG A 28 0.56 -3.08 -11.49
C ARG A 28 0.53 -2.95 -9.96
N LEU A 29 0.39 -1.72 -9.47
CA LEU A 29 0.31 -1.42 -8.05
C LEU A 29 -1.12 -0.99 -7.69
N CYS A 30 -1.85 -1.88 -7.03
CA CYS A 30 -3.14 -1.56 -6.43
C CYS A 30 -2.94 -1.12 -4.98
N ILE A 31 -3.39 0.10 -4.65
CA ILE A 31 -3.34 0.71 -3.32
C ILE A 31 -4.77 0.89 -2.83
N VAL A 32 -5.07 0.39 -1.63
CA VAL A 32 -6.33 0.64 -0.93
C VAL A 32 -6.02 1.49 0.31
N SER A 33 -6.26 2.80 0.23
CA SER A 33 -5.86 3.73 1.27
C SER A 33 -6.56 5.08 1.10
N THR A 34 -6.80 5.78 2.21
CA THR A 34 -7.18 7.20 2.24
C THR A 34 -5.98 8.15 2.26
N LEU A 35 -4.74 7.62 2.23
CA LEU A 35 -3.50 8.39 2.32
C LEU A 35 -3.41 9.27 3.57
N GLU A 36 -3.94 8.78 4.70
CA GLU A 36 -3.94 9.51 5.97
C GLU A 36 -2.52 9.63 6.53
N VAL A 37 -2.21 10.84 7.01
CA VAL A 37 -1.15 11.07 7.99
C VAL A 37 -1.70 10.66 9.35
N ASP A 38 -1.13 9.60 9.90
CA ASP A 38 -1.49 9.02 11.19
C ASP A 38 -0.34 9.27 12.19
N TRP A 39 -0.34 8.61 13.34
CA TRP A 39 0.74 8.69 14.31
C TRP A 39 2.07 8.10 13.80
N GLY A 40 3.17 8.46 14.49
CA GLY A 40 4.48 7.83 14.35
C GLY A 40 5.32 8.30 13.16
N VAL A 41 4.70 8.59 12.01
CA VAL A 41 5.40 9.13 10.83
C VAL A 41 4.69 10.40 10.37
N GLU A 42 5.40 11.52 10.46
CA GLU A 42 4.92 12.83 10.01
C GLU A 42 5.67 13.22 8.72
N PRO A 43 5.06 13.02 7.53
CA PRO A 43 5.69 13.39 6.28
C PRO A 43 5.72 14.91 6.12
N SER A 44 6.75 15.41 5.44
CA SER A 44 6.76 16.79 4.98
C SER A 44 5.67 17.05 3.92
N ALA A 45 5.24 18.30 3.79
CA ALA A 45 4.31 18.70 2.72
C ALA A 45 4.83 18.34 1.31
N ALA A 46 6.15 18.36 1.12
CA ALA A 46 6.79 17.95 -0.12
C ALA A 46 6.62 16.44 -0.39
N GLU A 47 6.72 15.60 0.63
CA GLU A 47 6.52 14.14 0.51
C GLU A 47 5.06 13.79 0.24
N VAL A 48 4.11 14.46 0.89
CA VAL A 48 2.68 14.32 0.61
C VAL A 48 2.39 14.67 -0.85
N ALA A 49 2.86 15.84 -1.29
CA ALA A 49 2.68 16.28 -2.68
C ALA A 49 3.39 15.37 -3.69
N TRP A 50 4.52 14.76 -3.32
CA TRP A 50 5.21 13.79 -4.16
C TRP A 50 4.44 12.47 -4.27
N ALA A 51 3.87 11.97 -3.17
CA ALA A 51 3.10 10.73 -3.16
C ALA A 51 1.83 10.84 -4.02
N GLU A 52 1.03 11.91 -3.82
CA GLU A 52 -0.18 12.17 -4.60
C GLU A 52 0.12 12.27 -6.10
N ARG A 53 1.16 13.03 -6.49
CA ARG A 53 1.59 13.14 -7.88
C ARG A 53 2.07 11.81 -8.45
N THR A 54 2.91 11.08 -7.72
CA THR A 54 3.43 9.78 -8.17
C THR A 54 2.30 8.78 -8.43
N ILE A 55 1.27 8.77 -7.58
CA ILE A 55 0.09 7.91 -7.76
C ILE A 55 -0.75 8.36 -8.95
N ALA A 56 -0.94 9.67 -9.14
CA ALA A 56 -1.75 10.21 -10.22
C ALA A 56 -1.10 10.09 -11.61
N ASP A 57 0.22 10.25 -11.68
CA ASP A 57 0.96 10.34 -12.95
C ASP A 57 1.35 8.95 -13.53
N ASP A 58 1.38 7.90 -12.70
CA ASP A 58 1.76 6.55 -13.15
C ASP A 58 0.51 5.68 -13.44
N PRO A 59 0.20 5.37 -14.71
CA PRO A 59 -0.99 4.59 -15.08
C PRO A 59 -0.95 3.14 -14.60
N ARG A 60 0.19 2.66 -14.08
CA ARG A 60 0.31 1.33 -13.48
C ARG A 60 -0.18 1.30 -12.03
N ILE A 61 -0.42 2.46 -11.43
CA ILE A 61 -0.89 2.59 -10.05
C ILE A 61 -2.40 2.86 -10.05
N THR A 62 -3.13 2.13 -9.22
CA THR A 62 -4.56 2.36 -8.98
C THR A 62 -4.79 2.59 -7.51
N LEU A 63 -5.44 3.71 -7.17
CA LEU A 63 -5.80 4.06 -5.80
C LEU A 63 -7.31 3.89 -5.58
N HIS A 64 -7.67 2.99 -4.69
CA HIS A 64 -9.02 2.82 -4.19
C HIS A 64 -9.17 3.48 -2.82
N ARG A 65 -10.15 4.38 -2.70
CA ARG A 65 -10.50 5.08 -1.46
C ARG A 65 -11.87 4.62 -0.98
N GLY A 66 -12.00 4.33 0.32
CA GLY A 66 -13.31 4.08 0.95
C GLY A 66 -14.08 2.86 0.42
N ILE A 67 -13.41 1.84 -0.11
CA ILE A 67 -14.09 0.64 -0.59
C ILE A 67 -14.59 -0.24 0.58
N PRO A 68 -15.70 -0.98 0.41
CA PRO A 68 -16.13 -1.96 1.41
C PRO A 68 -15.06 -3.00 1.71
N HIS A 69 -14.96 -3.43 2.97
CA HIS A 69 -13.98 -4.43 3.38
C HIS A 69 -14.08 -5.75 2.58
N ALA A 70 -15.30 -6.19 2.26
CA ALA A 70 -15.51 -7.36 1.40
C ALA A 70 -14.86 -7.21 0.01
N GLN A 71 -14.86 -6.00 -0.56
CA GLN A 71 -14.22 -5.71 -1.84
C GLN A 71 -12.69 -5.74 -1.72
N LEU A 72 -12.12 -5.27 -0.60
CA LEU A 72 -10.68 -5.44 -0.32
C LEU A 72 -10.29 -6.93 -0.34
N LEU A 73 -11.08 -7.79 0.31
CA LEU A 73 -10.82 -9.24 0.29
C LEU A 73 -10.91 -9.85 -1.11
N GLN A 74 -11.77 -9.33 -1.99
CA GLN A 74 -11.79 -9.74 -3.40
C GLN A 74 -10.52 -9.29 -4.15
N LEU A 75 -10.08 -8.05 -3.93
CA LEU A 75 -8.82 -7.55 -4.49
C LEU A 75 -7.62 -8.38 -4.02
N MET A 76 -7.61 -8.81 -2.76
CA MET A 76 -6.57 -9.70 -2.22
C MET A 76 -6.55 -11.04 -2.96
N ARG A 77 -7.71 -11.66 -3.19
CA ARG A 77 -7.80 -12.95 -3.93
C ARG A 77 -7.38 -12.86 -5.39
N GLN A 78 -7.46 -11.67 -5.99
CA GLN A 78 -7.08 -11.42 -7.39
C GLN A 78 -5.63 -10.95 -7.54
N ALA A 79 -5.00 -10.50 -6.47
CA ALA A 79 -3.63 -9.99 -6.51
C ALA A 79 -2.61 -11.14 -6.57
N HIS A 80 -1.41 -10.85 -7.08
CA HIS A 80 -0.30 -11.80 -7.11
C HIS A 80 0.53 -11.77 -5.82
N VAL A 81 0.59 -10.62 -5.15
CA VAL A 81 1.36 -10.40 -3.93
C VAL A 81 0.78 -9.24 -3.11
N PHE A 82 0.76 -9.39 -1.79
CA PHE A 82 0.54 -8.32 -0.82
C PHE A 82 1.88 -7.76 -0.35
N VAL A 83 2.00 -6.44 -0.26
CA VAL A 83 3.21 -5.79 0.23
C VAL A 83 2.87 -4.95 1.45
N SER A 84 3.59 -5.19 2.56
CA SER A 84 3.51 -4.39 3.78
C SER A 84 4.90 -3.84 4.10
N THR A 85 5.09 -2.54 3.87
CA THR A 85 6.34 -1.80 4.14
C THR A 85 6.28 -1.06 5.48
N THR A 86 5.46 -1.55 6.42
CA THR A 86 5.10 -0.83 7.63
C THR A 86 6.28 -0.58 8.55
N PHE A 87 6.33 0.61 9.16
CA PHE A 87 7.31 0.98 10.18
C PHE A 87 6.87 0.64 11.61
N ALA A 88 5.56 0.69 11.86
CA ALA A 88 4.97 0.35 13.15
C ALA A 88 3.50 -0.05 12.98
N ASP A 89 3.14 -1.26 13.42
CA ASP A 89 1.76 -1.71 13.51
C ASP A 89 1.62 -2.68 14.71
N PRO A 90 0.82 -2.35 15.73
CA PRO A 90 0.71 -3.18 16.93
C PRO A 90 0.15 -4.58 16.61
N PHE A 91 -0.69 -4.71 15.59
CA PHE A 91 -1.24 -5.98 15.15
C PHE A 91 -1.76 -5.84 13.71
N ASN A 92 -0.87 -6.05 12.73
CA ASN A 92 -1.11 -5.80 11.31
C ASN A 92 -2.16 -6.78 10.72
N ASN A 93 -3.43 -6.53 11.00
CA ASN A 93 -4.57 -7.36 10.57
C ASN A 93 -4.59 -7.57 9.05
N THR A 94 -4.18 -6.57 8.29
CA THR A 94 -4.14 -6.63 6.83
C THR A 94 -3.19 -7.71 6.28
N ILE A 95 -2.12 -8.07 7.01
CA ILE A 95 -1.28 -9.22 6.66
C ILE A 95 -2.03 -10.53 6.89
N LEU A 96 -2.72 -10.66 8.03
CA LEU A 96 -3.50 -11.87 8.35
C LEU A 96 -4.63 -12.09 7.34
N GLU A 97 -5.30 -11.01 6.93
CA GLU A 97 -6.32 -11.04 5.87
C GLU A 97 -5.74 -11.49 4.53
N ALA A 98 -4.57 -10.96 4.14
CA ALA A 98 -3.88 -11.37 2.92
C ALA A 98 -3.50 -12.87 2.97
N MET A 99 -2.95 -13.33 4.09
CA MET A 99 -2.63 -14.75 4.30
C MET A 99 -3.89 -15.61 4.24
N GLY A 100 -4.98 -15.19 4.87
CA GLY A 100 -6.28 -15.87 4.84
C GLY A 100 -6.91 -15.91 3.44
N ALA A 101 -6.58 -14.95 2.58
CA ALA A 101 -6.94 -14.95 1.17
C ALA A 101 -6.03 -15.83 0.29
N GLY A 102 -4.99 -16.45 0.86
CA GLY A 102 -3.99 -17.23 0.12
C GLY A 102 -3.01 -16.37 -0.69
N LEU A 103 -2.94 -15.06 -0.41
CA LEU A 103 -2.10 -14.11 -1.13
C LEU A 103 -0.68 -14.12 -0.53
N PRO A 104 0.37 -14.42 -1.32
CA PRO A 104 1.75 -14.30 -0.84
C PRO A 104 2.04 -12.91 -0.29
N VAL A 105 2.78 -12.84 0.83
CA VAL A 105 3.06 -11.59 1.53
C VAL A 105 4.56 -11.28 1.50
N ILE A 106 4.90 -10.07 1.06
CA ILE A 106 6.20 -9.44 1.31
C ILE A 106 6.01 -8.44 2.45
N ALA A 107 6.63 -8.71 3.58
CA ALA A 107 6.55 -7.84 4.75
C ALA A 107 7.92 -7.29 5.12
N SER A 108 7.90 -6.05 5.59
CA SER A 108 8.89 -5.47 6.49
C SER A 108 9.19 -6.42 7.65
N LYS A 109 10.42 -6.41 8.16
CA LYS A 109 10.82 -7.16 9.37
C LYS A 109 10.46 -6.44 10.67
N VAL A 110 9.75 -5.32 10.57
CA VAL A 110 9.41 -4.38 11.65
C VAL A 110 7.89 -4.26 11.74
#